data_AF-A0A669BZC4-F1
#
_entry.id   AF-A0A669BZC4-F1
#
_cell.length_a   1.000
_cell.length_b   1.000
_cell.length_c   1.000
_cell.angle_alpha   90.00
_cell.angle_beta   90.00
_cell.angle_gamma   90.00
#
_symmetry.space_group_name_H-M   'P 1'
#
loop_
_entity.id
_entity.type
_entity.pdbx_description
1 polymer ?
#
loop_
_entity_poly.entity_id
_entity_poly.type
_entity_poly.pdbx_seq_one_letter_code
_entity_poly.pdbx_strand_id
1 'polypeptide(L)'
;MRSFLLFLTTANAKIFERCGWACTLRANGIDGYYGVLADWVCLTQWESNYNTMAKNTNRTDFGIFQINSYLCDAPWRRRLEDHDIHPQSYHQLRPQP
;
A
#
# COMPACT_ATOMS: atom_id res chain seq x y z
N MET A 1 9.16 -35.02 -16.91
CA MET A 1 8.99 -34.39 -15.57
C MET A 1 8.65 -32.92 -15.78
N ARG A 2 7.46 -32.46 -15.37
CA ARG A 2 7.11 -31.03 -15.48
C ARG A 2 7.71 -30.31 -14.28
N SER A 3 8.76 -29.51 -14.53
CA SER A 3 9.37 -28.69 -13.49
C SER A 3 8.42 -27.54 -13.15
N PHE A 4 7.89 -27.55 -11.92
CA PHE A 4 7.13 -26.42 -11.38
C PHE A 4 8.13 -25.44 -10.75
N LEU A 5 8.40 -24.32 -11.43
CA LEU A 5 9.15 -23.20 -10.85
C LEU A 5 8.22 -22.40 -9.94
N LEU A 6 8.44 -22.48 -8.63
CA LEU A 6 7.80 -21.60 -7.65
C LEU A 6 8.53 -20.25 -7.64
N PHE A 7 7.93 -19.23 -8.25
CA PHE A 7 8.37 -17.85 -8.06
C PHE A 7 7.97 -17.38 -6.65
N LEU A 8 8.92 -17.42 -5.72
CA LEU A 8 8.78 -16.76 -4.42
C LEU A 8 9.04 -15.27 -4.63
N THR A 9 7.98 -14.47 -4.66
CA THR A 9 8.10 -13.01 -4.61
C THR A 9 8.58 -12.62 -3.22
N THR A 10 9.76 -12.00 -3.11
CA THR A 10 10.23 -11.45 -1.84
C THR A 10 9.47 -10.16 -1.51
N ALA A 11 8.73 -10.15 -0.41
CA ALA A 11 8.15 -8.93 0.14
C ALA A 11 9.29 -8.01 0.60
N ASN A 12 9.46 -6.86 -0.07
CA ASN A 12 10.48 -5.89 0.32
C ASN A 12 9.95 -5.00 1.44
N ALA A 13 10.41 -5.27 2.66
CA ALA A 13 10.27 -4.38 3.80
C ALA A 13 10.97 -3.05 3.51
N LYS A 14 10.29 -1.92 3.67
CA LYS A 14 10.91 -0.60 3.48
C LYS A 14 10.37 0.41 4.49
N ILE A 15 11.29 1.12 5.13
CA ILE A 15 11.00 2.35 5.85
C ILE A 15 11.49 3.48 4.96
N PHE A 16 10.59 4.38 4.55
CA PHE A 16 10.98 5.53 3.73
C PHE A 16 11.44 6.68 4.62
N GLU A 17 12.43 7.43 4.14
CA GLU A 17 12.60 8.80 4.61
C GLU A 17 11.49 9.71 4.08
N ARG A 18 11.14 10.77 4.81
CA ARG A 18 10.05 11.68 4.47
C ARG A 18 10.07 12.17 3.01
N CYS A 19 11.21 12.64 2.52
CA CYS A 19 11.33 13.14 1.15
C CYS A 19 11.29 12.00 0.12
N GLY A 20 11.90 10.84 0.43
CA GLY A 20 11.81 9.66 -0.42
C GLY A 20 10.38 9.16 -0.57
N TRP A 21 9.59 9.23 0.50
CA TRP A 21 8.16 8.93 0.47
C TRP A 21 7.38 9.95 -0.37
N ALA A 22 7.62 11.25 -0.18
CA ALA A 22 6.98 12.30 -0.96
C ALA A 22 7.25 12.16 -2.48
N CYS A 23 8.50 11.85 -2.85
CA CYS A 23 8.86 11.57 -4.25
C CYS A 23 8.14 10.33 -4.79
N THR A 24 8.02 9.27 -3.97
CA THR A 24 7.31 8.04 -4.36
C THR A 24 5.82 8.31 -4.60
N LEU A 25 5.17 9.09 -3.73
CA LEU A 25 3.77 9.50 -3.89
C LEU A 25 3.56 10.32 -5.16
N ARG A 26 4.41 11.32 -5.41
CA ARG A 26 4.38 12.13 -6.63
C ARG A 26 4.58 11.29 -7.89
N ALA A 27 5.56 10.39 -7.89
CA ALA A 27 5.82 9.51 -9.03
C ALA A 27 4.63 8.59 -9.37
N ASN A 28 3.78 8.30 -8.38
CA ASN A 28 2.56 7.51 -8.55
C ASN A 28 1.30 8.38 -8.76
N GLY A 29 1.44 9.69 -8.99
CA GLY A 29 0.32 10.60 -9.28
C GLY A 29 -0.57 10.94 -8.08
N ILE A 30 -0.13 10.64 -6.84
CA ILE A 30 -0.93 10.93 -5.64
C ILE A 30 -0.94 12.43 -5.30
N ASP A 31 0.04 13.20 -5.76
CA ASP A 31 0.07 14.65 -5.56
C ASP A 31 -1.01 15.42 -6.32
N GLY A 32 -1.64 14.79 -7.33
CA GLY A 32 -2.84 15.30 -8.00
C GLY A 32 -4.17 14.79 -7.42
N TYR A 33 -4.16 13.77 -6.56
CA TYR A 33 -5.36 13.19 -5.95
C TYR A 33 -5.78 14.05 -4.74
N TYR A 34 -6.85 14.84 -4.92
CA TYR A 34 -7.28 15.94 -4.05
C TYR A 34 -6.28 17.10 -3.87
N GLY A 35 -5.13 17.08 -4.56
CA GLY A 35 -4.18 18.19 -4.63
C GLY A 35 -3.34 18.41 -3.36
N VAL A 36 -3.25 17.45 -2.44
CA VAL A 36 -2.53 17.65 -1.17
C VAL A 36 -1.52 16.53 -0.88
N LEU A 37 -0.35 16.60 -1.52
CA LEU A 37 0.79 15.72 -1.25
C LEU A 37 1.20 15.74 0.23
N ALA A 38 1.14 16.91 0.86
CA ALA A 38 1.52 17.10 2.26
C ALA A 38 0.64 16.27 3.22
N ASP A 39 -0.65 16.14 2.93
CA ASP A 39 -1.58 15.37 3.77
C ASP A 39 -1.25 13.89 3.74
N TRP A 40 -0.93 13.34 2.56
CA TRP A 40 -0.50 11.95 2.42
C TRP A 40 0.84 11.66 3.13
N VAL A 41 1.76 12.63 3.13
CA VAL A 41 3.03 12.54 3.88
C VAL A 41 2.79 12.66 5.39
N CYS A 42 1.83 13.48 5.82
CA CYS A 42 1.45 13.63 7.23
C CYS A 42 0.75 12.35 7.74
N LEU A 43 -0.22 11.84 6.99
CA LEU A 43 -0.96 10.63 7.30
C LEU A 43 -0.01 9.45 7.57
N THR A 44 0.89 9.16 6.63
CA THR A 44 1.78 8.01 6.77
C THR A 44 2.88 8.18 7.83
N GLN A 45 3.20 9.42 8.22
CA GLN A 45 4.08 9.68 9.37
C GLN A 45 3.43 9.17 10.66
N TRP A 46 2.16 9.53 10.87
CA TRP A 46 1.44 9.25 12.11
C TRP A 46 0.88 7.84 12.18
N GLU A 47 0.51 7.26 11.04
CA GLU A 47 -0.02 5.90 10.99
C GLU A 47 1.07 4.83 11.14
N SER A 48 2.24 5.02 10.52
CA SER A 48 3.22 3.93 10.38
C SER A 48 4.68 4.35 10.52
N ASN A 49 4.97 5.65 10.73
CA ASN A 49 6.33 6.19 10.61
C ASN A 49 6.99 5.78 9.29
N TYR A 50 6.23 5.88 8.18
CA TYR A 50 6.66 5.52 6.83
C TYR A 50 7.09 4.05 6.62
N ASN A 51 6.68 3.14 7.51
CA ASN A 51 7.05 1.72 7.45
C ASN A 51 6.02 0.90 6.66
N THR A 52 6.44 0.31 5.54
CA THR A 52 5.57 -0.53 4.70
C THR A 52 5.14 -1.85 5.37
N MET A 53 5.78 -2.24 6.46
CA MET A 53 5.43 -3.43 7.26
C MET A 53 4.83 -3.09 8.62
N ALA A 54 4.42 -1.84 8.86
CA ALA A 54 3.72 -1.48 10.10
C ALA A 54 2.48 -2.35 10.28
N LYS A 55 2.28 -2.86 11.50
CA LYS A 55 1.17 -3.74 11.85
C LYS A 55 0.61 -3.36 13.21
N ASN A 56 -0.68 -3.05 13.25
CA ASN A 56 -1.42 -2.86 14.49
C ASN A 56 -2.34 -4.07 14.72
N THR A 57 -1.94 -4.97 15.61
CA THR A 57 -2.69 -6.20 15.88
C THR A 57 -4.02 -5.96 16.60
N ASN A 58 -4.13 -4.87 17.37
CA ASN A 58 -5.34 -4.59 18.15
C ASN A 58 -6.49 -4.12 17.25
N ARG A 59 -6.16 -3.39 16.19
CA ARG A 59 -7.13 -2.90 15.20
C ARG A 59 -7.15 -3.69 13.91
N THR A 60 -6.21 -4.62 13.74
CA THR A 60 -5.96 -5.38 12.50
C THR A 60 -5.70 -4.47 11.29
N ASP A 61 -4.86 -3.44 11.50
CA ASP A 61 -4.42 -2.50 10.46
C ASP A 61 -3.00 -2.84 9.97
N PHE A 62 -2.76 -2.60 8.69
CA PHE A 62 -1.54 -3.03 8.02
C PHE A 62 -0.96 -2.01 7.04
N GLY A 63 0.36 -2.05 6.92
CA GLY A 63 1.13 -1.31 5.92
C GLY A 63 1.27 0.17 6.23
N ILE A 64 1.86 0.89 5.27
CA ILE A 64 2.24 2.31 5.43
C ILE A 64 1.04 3.24 5.67
N PHE A 65 -0.16 2.84 5.22
CA PHE A 65 -1.42 3.57 5.41
C PHE A 65 -2.32 3.01 6.51
N GLN A 66 -1.88 1.96 7.22
CA GLN A 66 -2.69 1.28 8.24
C GLN A 66 -4.10 0.92 7.73
N ILE A 67 -4.16 0.22 6.59
CA ILE A 67 -5.44 -0.23 6.03
C ILE A 67 -5.96 -1.40 6.87
N ASN A 68 -7.19 -1.26 7.35
CA ASN A 68 -7.87 -2.29 8.14
C ASN A 68 -8.17 -3.55 7.33
N SER A 69 -7.99 -4.73 7.92
CA SER A 69 -8.27 -6.02 7.27
C SER A 69 -9.72 -6.17 6.80
N TYR A 70 -10.69 -5.54 7.46
CA TYR A 70 -12.09 -5.57 7.00
C TYR A 70 -12.24 -4.99 5.58
N LEU A 71 -11.52 -3.90 5.27
CA LEU A 71 -11.50 -3.35 3.91
C LEU A 71 -10.82 -4.28 2.91
N CYS A 72 -9.95 -5.18 3.38
CA CYS A 72 -9.23 -6.08 2.52
C CYS A 72 -10.08 -7.23 1.97
N ASP A 73 -11.05 -7.68 2.76
CA ASP A 73 -11.94 -8.79 2.41
C ASP A 73 -13.33 -8.33 1.94
N ALA A 74 -13.54 -7.01 1.87
CA ALA A 74 -14.84 -6.45 1.61
C ALA A 74 -15.36 -6.79 0.19
N PRO A 75 -16.65 -7.14 0.01
CA PRO A 75 -17.19 -7.60 -1.27
C PRO A 75 -17.00 -6.63 -2.44
N TRP A 76 -17.03 -5.33 -2.16
CA TRP A 76 -16.82 -4.29 -3.18
C TRP A 76 -15.41 -4.26 -3.74
N ARG A 77 -14.38 -4.77 -3.03
CA ARG A 77 -13.03 -4.88 -3.57
C ARG A 77 -12.99 -5.79 -4.80
N ARG A 78 -13.66 -6.95 -4.75
CA ARG A 78 -13.74 -7.87 -5.91
C ARG A 78 -14.39 -7.23 -7.14
N ARG A 79 -15.37 -6.35 -6.92
CA ARG A 79 -16.04 -5.62 -8.00
C ARG A 79 -15.13 -4.59 -8.66
N LEU A 80 -14.20 -3.98 -7.92
CA LEU A 80 -13.24 -3.05 -8.50
C LEU A 80 -12.22 -3.77 -9.39
N GLU A 81 -11.86 -5.01 -9.05
CA GLU A 81 -10.98 -5.86 -9.87
C GLU A 81 -11.66 -6.28 -11.18
N ASP A 82 -12.95 -6.61 -11.16
CA ASP A 82 -13.72 -6.97 -12.37
C ASP A 82 -13.94 -5.81 -13.35
N HIS A 83 -13.85 -4.56 -12.88
CA HIS A 83 -14.06 -3.38 -13.73
C HIS A 83 -12.81 -2.89 -14.47
N ASP A 84 -11.69 -3.63 -14.42
CA ASP A 84 -10.42 -3.30 -15.08
C ASP A 84 -9.90 -1.88 -14.75
N ILE A 85 -10.40 -1.31 -13.65
CA ILE A 85 -9.77 -0.17 -12.99
C ILE A 85 -8.62 -0.80 -12.22
N HIS A 86 -7.49 -0.97 -12.89
CA HIS A 86 -6.27 -1.47 -12.29
C HIS A 86 -5.32 -0.28 -12.09
N PRO A 87 -5.44 0.51 -11.01
CA PRO A 87 -4.49 1.57 -10.75
C PRO A 87 -3.27 0.84 -10.19
N GLN A 88 -2.27 0.62 -11.05
CA GLN A 88 -0.99 0.03 -10.65
C GLN A 88 -0.37 0.74 -9.43
N SER A 89 -0.79 1.99 -9.15
CA SER A 89 -0.40 2.78 -7.99
C SER A 89 -0.74 2.15 -6.63
N TYR A 90 -1.82 1.36 -6.50
CA TYR A 90 -2.20 0.81 -5.18
C TYR A 90 -1.50 -0.51 -4.84
N HIS A 91 -0.91 -1.22 -5.82
CA HIS A 91 -0.22 -2.49 -5.57
C HIS A 91 1.03 -2.33 -4.69
N GLN A 92 1.69 -1.17 -4.76
CA GLN A 92 2.83 -0.82 -3.91
C GLN A 92 2.41 -0.49 -2.47
N LEU A 93 1.12 -0.28 -2.24
CA LEU A 93 0.55 0.19 -0.98
C LEU A 93 -0.20 -0.91 -0.23
N ARG A 94 -0.37 -2.07 -0.86
CA ARG A 94 -1.00 -3.24 -0.23
C ARG A 94 -0.05 -3.84 0.80
N PRO A 95 -0.57 -4.23 1.99
CA PRO A 95 0.10 -5.19 2.83
C PRO A 95 0.30 -6.47 2.02
N GLN A 96 1.56 -6.83 1.79
CA GLN A 96 1.88 -8.12 1.17
C GLN A 96 2.02 -9.16 2.30
N PRO A 97 1.54 -10.41 2.10
CA PRO A 97 1.73 -11.49 3.06
C PRO A 97 3.22 -11.85 3.27
#